data_AF-A0A970B4V9-F1
#
_entry.id   AF-A0A970B4V9-F1
#
_cell.length_a   1.000
_cell.length_b   1.000
_cell.length_c   1.000
_cell.angle_alpha   90.00
_cell.angle_beta   90.00
_cell.angle_gamma   90.00
#
_symmetry.space_group_name_H-M   'P 1'
#
loop_
_entity.id
_entity.type
_entity.pdbx_description
1 polymer ?
#
loop_
_entity_poly.entity_id
_entity_poly.type
_entity_poly.pdbx_seq_one_letter_code
_entity_poly.pdbx_strand_id
1 'polypeptide(L)'
;MNRITPKNTSVSLSIFQLFLSIIFLSIFALPASSINPDKIDKGSLTLPQSPAPPPLPQPLPAAPPPSNPVSAPAPVPPQAYYPPKSYDPAPSPAPVRQSFPHDVVGCDDKGHSKLVRQIRLGEVVHCVLGEDSFRKDGRPIHMYEFQGTADQALDIKLIGGKSGDWQLNPYLVVLGPDRRVVSADDNTSRQRVAQVQVKLPTNGTYTILASNREAKEFGRYSVVVERDLNRYSLDESSELSDRSQRLTQDNSAFNPSEFQGEQGKVVTIRASSYSFFPALTLLDPDGQIIARNDNKAGDRNVALEYRLPKSGTYKAIVNSIRPEDRGSYRLTISPSAQRR
;
A
#
# COMPACT_ATOMS: atom_id res chain seq x y z
N MET A 1 -30.04 26.63 43.46
CA MET A 1 -30.47 25.26 43.10
C MET A 1 -30.64 25.20 41.59
N ASN A 2 -29.54 24.98 40.87
CA ASN A 2 -29.15 23.70 40.25
C ASN A 2 -30.12 23.20 39.17
N ARG A 3 -29.72 23.32 37.89
CA ARG A 3 -29.59 22.17 36.99
C ARG A 3 -28.52 22.44 35.94
N ILE A 4 -27.52 21.57 35.98
CA ILE A 4 -26.33 21.48 35.15
C ILE A 4 -26.73 20.81 33.83
N THR A 5 -26.33 21.39 32.70
CA THR A 5 -26.23 20.71 31.40
C THR A 5 -24.75 20.55 31.05
N PRO A 6 -24.23 19.34 30.81
CA PRO A 6 -22.97 19.19 30.10
C PRO A 6 -23.22 18.96 28.62
N LYS A 7 -22.52 19.78 27.82
CA LYS A 7 -22.28 19.60 26.38
C LYS A 7 -21.57 18.27 26.15
N ASN A 8 -22.10 17.42 25.28
CA ASN A 8 -21.36 16.28 24.74
C ASN A 8 -20.35 16.78 23.70
N THR A 9 -19.09 16.81 24.09
CA THR A 9 -17.93 16.95 23.21
C THR A 9 -17.73 15.62 22.49
N SER A 10 -17.95 15.59 21.18
CA SER A 10 -17.65 14.43 20.32
C SER A 10 -16.14 14.33 20.14
N VAL A 11 -15.49 13.43 20.88
CA VAL A 11 -14.13 12.98 20.59
C VAL A 11 -14.23 11.91 19.50
N SER A 12 -13.74 12.24 18.30
CA SER A 12 -13.56 11.27 17.21
C SER A 12 -12.38 10.36 17.57
N LEU A 13 -12.68 9.17 18.10
CA LEU A 13 -11.70 8.11 18.32
C LEU A 13 -11.62 7.25 17.05
N SER A 14 -10.51 7.40 16.32
CA SER A 14 -10.21 6.64 15.11
C SER A 14 -10.00 5.16 15.45
N ILE A 15 -10.80 4.29 14.83
CA ILE A 15 -10.82 2.83 15.06
C ILE A 15 -9.60 2.22 14.36
N PHE A 16 -8.49 2.10 15.10
CA PHE A 16 -7.25 1.43 14.65
C PHE A 16 -6.94 0.13 15.43
N GLN A 17 -7.85 -0.31 16.30
CA GLN A 17 -7.76 -1.61 16.97
C GLN A 17 -8.99 -2.45 16.65
N LEU A 18 -8.89 -3.33 15.64
CA LEU A 18 -9.73 -4.51 15.59
C LEU A 18 -9.11 -5.58 14.67
N PHE A 19 -8.04 -6.24 15.12
CA PHE A 19 -7.69 -7.63 14.78
C PHE A 19 -6.58 -8.10 15.74
N LEU A 20 -6.89 -8.20 17.04
CA LEU A 20 -6.06 -9.00 17.94
C LEU A 20 -6.95 -9.62 19.01
N SER A 21 -7.23 -10.91 18.87
CA SER A 21 -7.69 -11.77 19.95
C SER A 21 -7.32 -13.21 19.63
N ILE A 22 -6.89 -13.95 20.66
CA ILE A 22 -6.51 -15.38 20.72
C ILE A 22 -4.98 -15.57 20.39
N ILE A 23 -4.07 -15.99 21.30
CA ILE A 23 -4.01 -17.18 22.18
C ILE A 23 -3.14 -16.94 23.46
N PHE A 24 -3.45 -17.73 24.49
CA PHE A 24 -2.99 -17.79 25.89
C PHE A 24 -1.50 -18.06 26.21
N LEU A 25 -1.12 -17.48 27.35
CA LEU A 25 -0.24 -17.90 28.45
C LEU A 25 0.34 -19.33 28.43
N SER A 26 1.66 -19.45 28.52
CA SER A 26 2.35 -20.59 29.14
C SER A 26 3.66 -20.11 29.76
N ILE A 27 3.72 -20.18 31.09
CA ILE A 27 4.87 -19.87 31.93
C ILE A 27 5.77 -21.11 31.98
N PHE A 28 7.05 -20.97 31.66
CA PHE A 28 8.11 -21.81 32.21
C PHE A 28 9.32 -20.92 32.52
N ALA A 29 9.83 -21.08 33.74
CA ALA A 29 10.93 -20.33 34.31
C ALA A 29 12.25 -21.12 34.23
N LEU A 30 13.36 -20.36 34.37
CA LEU A 30 14.75 -20.71 34.74
C LEU A 30 15.78 -20.84 33.60
N PRO A 31 17.09 -20.64 33.88
CA PRO A 31 17.71 -19.68 34.80
C PRO A 31 18.71 -18.74 34.12
N ALA A 32 19.04 -17.65 34.80
CA ALA A 32 20.03 -16.66 34.40
C ALA A 32 21.45 -17.26 34.31
N SER A 33 22.18 -16.92 33.25
CA SER A 33 23.63 -17.07 33.18
C SER A 33 24.24 -15.73 32.77
N SER A 34 25.08 -15.22 33.66
CA SER A 34 25.78 -13.94 33.60
C SER A 34 26.76 -13.88 32.44
N ILE A 35 26.65 -12.86 31.59
CA ILE A 35 27.74 -12.44 30.69
C ILE A 35 27.98 -10.94 30.90
N ASN A 36 29.27 -10.65 31.08
CA ASN A 36 29.92 -9.42 31.51
C ASN A 36 29.76 -8.27 30.48
N PRO A 37 29.35 -7.03 30.86
CA PRO A 37 28.96 -5.99 29.91
C PRO A 37 30.07 -5.01 29.48
N ASP A 38 31.36 -5.38 29.55
CA ASP A 38 32.47 -4.50 29.16
C ASP A 38 33.23 -5.00 27.92
N LYS A 39 32.63 -4.79 26.73
CA LYS A 39 33.30 -4.54 25.43
C LYS A 39 32.30 -4.73 24.29
N ILE A 40 31.51 -3.70 23.97
CA ILE A 40 30.97 -3.54 22.62
C ILE A 40 31.22 -2.11 22.19
N ASP A 41 32.05 -2.00 21.16
CA ASP A 41 32.48 -0.78 20.50
C ASP A 41 31.26 -0.04 19.92
N LYS A 42 30.99 1.17 20.43
CA LYS A 42 29.86 2.01 20.01
C LYS A 42 30.25 2.74 18.73
N GLY A 43 30.05 2.08 17.58
CA GLY A 43 30.07 2.75 16.28
C GLY A 43 28.94 3.77 16.16
N SER A 44 29.23 5.02 16.51
CA SER A 44 28.34 6.18 16.37
C SER A 44 28.25 6.59 14.90
N LEU A 45 27.09 6.41 14.27
CA LEU A 45 26.78 7.06 12.99
C LEU A 45 26.39 8.52 13.27
N THR A 46 27.38 9.41 13.22
CA THR A 46 27.19 10.87 13.23
C THR A 46 27.03 11.38 11.80
N LEU A 47 25.90 12.01 11.50
CA LEU A 47 25.67 12.69 10.21
C LEU A 47 26.24 14.12 10.25
N PRO A 48 26.83 14.63 9.15
CA PRO A 48 27.09 16.06 9.00
C PRO A 48 25.78 16.84 8.86
N GLN A 49 25.77 18.06 9.41
CA GLN A 49 24.62 18.96 9.42
C GLN A 49 24.15 19.32 8.01
N SER A 50 22.82 19.35 7.83
CA SER A 50 22.18 19.72 6.57
C SER A 50 22.58 21.14 6.14
N PRO A 51 23.00 21.37 4.88
CA PRO A 51 23.23 22.73 4.39
C PRO A 51 21.92 23.52 4.35
N ALA A 52 22.05 24.84 4.54
CA ALA A 52 20.94 25.80 4.54
C ALA A 52 20.10 25.73 3.25
N PRO A 53 18.79 26.01 3.32
CA PRO A 53 17.92 25.98 2.16
C PRO A 53 18.34 27.04 1.12
N PRO A 54 18.21 26.75 -0.19
CA PRO A 54 18.48 27.73 -1.24
C PRO A 54 17.46 28.88 -1.20
N PRO A 55 17.85 30.08 -1.69
CA PRO A 55 16.96 31.23 -1.74
C PRO A 55 15.75 30.99 -2.66
N LEU A 56 14.62 31.60 -2.31
CA LEU A 56 13.35 31.51 -3.03
C LEU A 56 13.47 31.91 -4.52
N PRO A 57 12.72 31.27 -5.43
CA PRO A 57 12.71 31.64 -6.84
C PRO A 57 12.17 33.07 -7.04
N GLN A 58 12.80 33.83 -7.94
CA GLN A 58 12.29 35.14 -8.36
C GLN A 58 10.97 35.02 -9.13
N PRO A 59 10.07 36.01 -9.06
CA PRO A 59 8.81 36.01 -9.80
C PRO A 59 9.03 35.98 -11.32
N LEU A 60 8.22 35.19 -12.04
CA LEU A 60 8.21 35.16 -13.51
C LEU A 60 7.80 36.53 -14.10
N PRO A 61 8.34 36.92 -15.27
CA PRO A 61 7.92 38.14 -15.95
C PRO A 61 6.46 38.04 -16.43
N ALA A 62 5.76 39.19 -16.40
CA ALA A 62 4.37 39.33 -16.82
C ALA A 62 4.16 38.97 -18.31
N ALA A 63 3.04 38.31 -18.60
CA ALA A 63 2.61 37.98 -19.96
C ALA A 63 2.35 39.25 -20.81
N PRO A 64 2.63 39.22 -22.13
CA PRO A 64 2.37 40.35 -23.02
C PRO A 64 0.86 40.59 -23.22
N PRO A 65 0.44 41.84 -23.51
CA PRO A 65 -0.96 42.20 -23.68
C PRO A 65 -1.56 41.63 -24.98
N PRO A 66 -2.89 41.41 -25.05
CA PRO A 66 -3.55 40.90 -26.24
C PRO A 66 -3.57 41.92 -27.38
N SER A 67 -3.32 41.45 -28.61
CA SER A 67 -3.47 42.22 -29.85
C SER A 67 -4.95 42.34 -30.26
N ASN A 68 -5.26 43.52 -30.81
CA ASN A 68 -6.59 44.08 -31.15
C ASN A 68 -7.39 43.35 -32.28
N PRO A 69 -8.68 43.68 -32.47
CA PRO A 69 -9.75 42.75 -32.85
C PRO A 69 -9.95 42.57 -34.36
N VAL A 70 -10.44 41.39 -34.75
CA VAL A 70 -10.93 41.10 -36.11
C VAL A 70 -12.40 41.52 -36.22
N SER A 71 -12.69 42.22 -37.32
CA SER A 71 -13.94 42.90 -37.68
C SER A 71 -15.21 42.03 -37.61
N ALA A 72 -16.30 42.64 -37.16
CA ALA A 72 -17.64 42.05 -37.12
C ALA A 72 -18.24 41.86 -38.53
N PRO A 73 -18.96 40.76 -38.80
CA PRO A 73 -19.74 40.60 -40.02
C PRO A 73 -21.11 41.33 -39.96
N ALA A 74 -21.59 41.71 -41.14
CA ALA A 74 -22.80 42.51 -41.40
C ALA A 74 -24.12 41.90 -40.85
N PRO A 75 -25.17 42.71 -40.62
CA PRO A 75 -26.43 42.26 -40.04
C PRO A 75 -27.23 41.34 -40.97
N VAL A 76 -27.72 40.23 -40.40
CA VAL A 76 -28.63 39.26 -41.04
C VAL A 76 -30.08 39.79 -40.97
N PRO A 77 -30.91 39.67 -42.04
CA PRO A 77 -32.31 40.11 -42.01
C PRO A 77 -33.15 39.29 -41.02
N PRO A 78 -34.26 39.85 -40.48
CA PRO A 78 -35.05 39.21 -39.43
C PRO A 78 -35.72 37.93 -39.95
N GLN A 79 -35.32 36.78 -39.39
CA GLN A 79 -36.04 35.51 -39.57
C GLN A 79 -37.31 35.51 -38.71
N ALA A 80 -38.39 34.98 -39.28
CA ALA A 80 -39.68 34.83 -38.61
C ALA A 80 -39.55 33.98 -37.34
N TYR A 81 -40.08 34.50 -36.23
CA TYR A 81 -40.13 33.81 -34.95
C TYR A 81 -41.17 32.69 -34.99
N TYR A 82 -40.72 31.43 -35.01
CA TYR A 82 -41.56 30.28 -34.71
C TYR A 82 -41.45 29.99 -33.20
N PRO A 83 -42.56 29.96 -32.43
CA PRO A 83 -42.49 29.61 -31.02
C PRO A 83 -42.00 28.16 -30.86
N PRO A 84 -41.18 27.86 -29.84
CA PRO A 84 -40.73 26.49 -29.60
C PRO A 84 -41.94 25.62 -29.28
N LYS A 85 -42.03 24.46 -29.94
CA LYS A 85 -42.96 23.41 -29.55
C LYS A 85 -42.70 23.03 -28.10
N SER A 86 -43.75 22.99 -27.28
CA SER A 86 -43.70 22.43 -25.93
C SER A 86 -43.20 21.00 -26.01
N TYR A 87 -41.97 20.76 -25.56
CA TYR A 87 -41.49 19.42 -25.31
C TYR A 87 -42.05 18.97 -23.97
N ASP A 88 -42.95 17.99 -23.99
CA ASP A 88 -43.18 17.18 -22.81
C ASP A 88 -41.85 16.53 -22.41
N PRO A 89 -41.44 16.61 -21.13
CA PRO A 89 -40.25 15.90 -20.69
C PRO A 89 -40.46 14.41 -20.92
N ALA A 90 -39.59 13.80 -21.73
CA ALA A 90 -39.58 12.36 -21.93
C ALA A 90 -39.50 11.65 -20.56
N PRO A 91 -40.20 10.52 -20.37
CA PRO A 91 -40.10 9.76 -19.13
C PRO A 91 -38.63 9.44 -18.85
N SER A 92 -38.20 9.63 -17.60
CA SER A 92 -36.84 9.30 -17.17
C SER A 92 -36.49 7.89 -17.65
N PRO A 93 -35.33 7.67 -18.29
CA PRO A 93 -34.94 6.34 -18.71
C PRO A 93 -34.92 5.44 -17.48
N ALA A 94 -35.62 4.31 -17.57
CA ALA A 94 -35.59 3.28 -16.54
C ALA A 94 -34.13 2.95 -16.20
N PRO A 95 -33.80 2.65 -14.93
CA PRO A 95 -32.43 2.32 -14.54
C PRO A 95 -31.93 1.20 -15.44
N VAL A 96 -30.93 1.51 -16.26
CA VAL A 96 -30.27 0.53 -17.13
C VAL A 96 -29.62 -0.48 -16.21
N ARG A 97 -30.25 -1.65 -16.07
CA ARG A 97 -29.63 -2.81 -15.45
C ARG A 97 -28.52 -3.24 -16.41
N GLN A 98 -27.32 -2.67 -16.23
CA GLN A 98 -26.15 -3.01 -17.04
C GLN A 98 -25.93 -4.52 -16.91
N SER A 99 -26.29 -5.27 -17.94
CA SER A 99 -25.94 -6.68 -18.06
C SER A 99 -24.42 -6.78 -18.16
N PHE A 100 -23.81 -7.57 -17.28
CA PHE A 100 -22.38 -7.84 -17.32
C PHE A 100 -22.02 -8.45 -18.70
N PRO A 101 -20.89 -8.07 -19.31
CA PRO A 101 -20.36 -8.77 -20.49
C PRO A 101 -20.26 -10.27 -20.21
N HIS A 102 -20.64 -11.10 -21.18
CA HIS A 102 -20.78 -12.56 -21.01
C HIS A 102 -19.48 -13.32 -20.67
N ASP A 103 -18.33 -12.65 -20.66
CA ASP A 103 -17.02 -13.22 -20.30
C ASP A 103 -16.54 -12.84 -18.88
N VAL A 104 -17.39 -12.20 -18.08
CA VAL A 104 -17.11 -11.92 -16.66
C VAL A 104 -17.45 -13.17 -15.84
N VAL A 105 -16.44 -13.96 -15.48
CA VAL A 105 -16.57 -14.99 -14.43
C VAL A 105 -16.74 -14.27 -13.10
N GLY A 106 -17.99 -13.95 -12.75
CA GLY A 106 -18.35 -13.38 -11.46
C GLY A 106 -17.93 -14.28 -10.30
N CYS A 107 -17.79 -13.68 -9.11
CA CYS A 107 -17.50 -14.41 -7.86
C CYS A 107 -18.53 -15.52 -7.55
N ASP A 108 -19.72 -15.42 -8.16
CA ASP A 108 -20.71 -16.44 -8.46
C ASP A 108 -21.63 -15.85 -9.58
N ASP A 109 -22.71 -16.54 -9.98
CA ASP A 109 -23.69 -16.06 -10.97
C ASP A 109 -24.42 -14.75 -10.55
N LYS A 110 -24.21 -14.27 -9.32
CA LYS A 110 -24.86 -13.09 -8.73
C LYS A 110 -23.87 -12.02 -8.21
N GLY A 111 -22.56 -12.28 -8.22
CA GLY A 111 -21.54 -11.42 -7.61
C GLY A 111 -21.43 -11.48 -6.08
N HIS A 112 -22.03 -12.46 -5.38
CA HIS A 112 -22.12 -12.50 -3.92
C HIS A 112 -21.12 -13.51 -3.33
N SER A 113 -19.97 -13.11 -2.76
CA SER A 113 -19.16 -14.12 -2.05
C SER A 113 -19.73 -14.42 -0.64
N LYS A 114 -20.76 -15.26 -0.56
CA LYS A 114 -21.07 -16.06 0.64
C LYS A 114 -20.09 -17.24 0.82
N LEU A 115 -19.29 -17.52 -0.21
CA LEU A 115 -18.43 -18.69 -0.35
C LEU A 115 -16.96 -18.26 -0.55
N VAL A 116 -16.06 -19.11 -0.09
CA VAL A 116 -14.64 -19.06 -0.43
C VAL A 116 -14.45 -19.59 -1.86
N ARG A 117 -13.80 -18.81 -2.73
CA ARG A 117 -13.56 -19.20 -4.13
C ARG A 117 -12.14 -19.70 -4.32
N GLN A 118 -11.95 -20.88 -4.92
CA GLN A 118 -10.61 -21.32 -5.32
C GLN A 118 -10.09 -20.43 -6.46
N ILE A 119 -8.81 -20.05 -6.42
CA ILE A 119 -8.13 -19.29 -7.48
C ILE A 119 -6.85 -20.01 -7.88
N ARG A 120 -6.60 -20.13 -9.18
CA ARG A 120 -5.36 -20.71 -9.71
C ARG A 120 -4.33 -19.62 -10.01
N LEU A 121 -3.07 -20.03 -10.01
CA LEU A 121 -1.96 -19.18 -10.46
C LEU A 121 -2.19 -18.71 -11.91
N GLY A 122 -2.09 -17.41 -12.16
CA GLY A 122 -2.35 -16.76 -13.44
C GLY A 122 -3.83 -16.55 -13.77
N GLU A 123 -4.75 -17.06 -12.95
CA GLU A 123 -6.18 -16.80 -13.11
C GLU A 123 -6.51 -15.38 -12.67
N VAL A 124 -7.12 -14.61 -13.57
CA VAL A 124 -7.66 -13.28 -13.26
C VAL A 124 -9.14 -13.42 -12.97
N VAL A 125 -9.57 -12.98 -11.78
CA VAL A 125 -10.97 -13.03 -11.37
C VAL A 125 -11.52 -11.62 -11.27
N HIS A 126 -12.65 -11.36 -11.93
CA HIS A 126 -13.33 -10.08 -11.93
C HIS A 126 -14.58 -10.14 -11.05
N CYS A 127 -14.70 -9.24 -10.07
CA CYS A 127 -15.80 -9.25 -9.12
C CYS A 127 -16.21 -7.84 -8.68
N VAL A 128 -17.25 -7.79 -7.85
CA VAL A 128 -17.80 -6.55 -7.31
C VAL A 128 -17.95 -6.71 -5.79
N LEU A 129 -17.29 -5.85 -5.01
CA LEU A 129 -17.64 -5.69 -3.60
C LEU A 129 -18.89 -4.81 -3.53
N GLY A 130 -20.02 -5.40 -3.17
CA GLY A 130 -21.34 -4.77 -3.19
C GLY A 130 -22.10 -4.90 -1.88
N GLU A 131 -23.37 -4.50 -1.87
CA GLU A 131 -24.22 -4.54 -0.68
C GLU A 131 -24.39 -5.96 -0.11
N ASP A 132 -24.54 -6.93 -1.01
CA ASP A 132 -24.75 -8.35 -0.72
C ASP A 132 -23.46 -9.12 -0.39
N SER A 133 -22.29 -8.48 -0.44
CA SER A 133 -21.02 -9.09 -0.05
C SER A 133 -21.04 -9.50 1.43
N PHE A 134 -20.37 -10.60 1.77
CA PHE A 134 -20.14 -10.97 3.18
C PHE A 134 -19.44 -9.82 3.91
N ARG A 135 -19.88 -9.52 5.14
CA ARG A 135 -19.32 -8.43 5.94
C ARG A 135 -18.75 -8.93 7.26
N LYS A 136 -17.58 -8.43 7.58
CA LYS A 136 -17.00 -8.53 8.92
C LYS A 136 -16.90 -7.13 9.50
N ASP A 137 -17.57 -6.91 10.63
CA ASP A 137 -17.58 -5.63 11.36
C ASP A 137 -17.94 -4.43 10.45
N GLY A 138 -18.91 -4.66 9.56
CA GLY A 138 -19.40 -3.67 8.59
C GLY A 138 -18.60 -3.57 7.29
N ARG A 139 -17.40 -4.16 7.19
CA ARG A 139 -16.55 -4.10 6.00
C ARG A 139 -16.84 -5.28 5.04
N PRO A 140 -17.08 -5.04 3.73
CA PRO A 140 -17.32 -6.11 2.78
C PRO A 140 -16.01 -6.84 2.43
N ILE A 141 -16.06 -8.17 2.39
CA ILE A 141 -14.90 -9.02 2.16
C ILE A 141 -15.27 -10.15 1.20
N HIS A 142 -14.44 -10.35 0.19
CA HIS A 142 -14.44 -11.55 -0.63
C HIS A 142 -13.20 -12.41 -0.33
N MET A 143 -13.38 -13.74 -0.31
CA MET A 143 -12.33 -14.69 0.10
C MET A 143 -11.95 -15.61 -1.05
N TYR A 144 -10.65 -15.69 -1.34
CA TYR A 144 -10.10 -16.62 -2.31
C TYR A 144 -9.10 -17.57 -1.67
N GLU A 145 -9.04 -18.81 -2.12
CA GLU A 145 -8.07 -19.79 -1.64
C GLU A 145 -7.23 -20.35 -2.78
N PHE A 146 -5.96 -20.62 -2.49
CA PHE A 146 -5.05 -21.30 -3.39
C PHE A 146 -4.10 -22.21 -2.61
N GLN A 147 -3.60 -23.25 -3.27
CA GLN A 147 -2.56 -24.11 -2.71
C GLN A 147 -1.18 -23.47 -2.92
N GLY A 148 -0.42 -23.34 -1.85
CA GLY A 148 0.93 -22.78 -1.85
C GLY A 148 1.95 -23.78 -1.31
N THR A 149 3.17 -23.69 -1.83
CA THR A 149 4.33 -24.41 -1.29
C THR A 149 5.29 -23.45 -0.60
N ALA A 150 5.95 -23.92 0.46
CA ALA A 150 7.01 -23.18 1.14
C ALA A 150 8.06 -22.70 0.12
N ASP A 151 8.61 -21.53 0.39
CA ASP A 151 9.57 -20.80 -0.44
C ASP A 151 9.07 -20.37 -1.84
N GLN A 152 7.81 -20.63 -2.19
CA GLN A 152 7.22 -20.13 -3.43
C GLN A 152 7.09 -18.60 -3.37
N ALA A 153 7.70 -17.90 -4.32
CA ALA A 153 7.58 -16.45 -4.46
C ALA A 153 6.38 -16.09 -5.37
N LEU A 154 5.47 -15.26 -4.86
CA LEU A 154 4.24 -14.86 -5.51
C LEU A 154 4.07 -13.33 -5.51
N ASP A 155 3.44 -12.84 -6.57
CA ASP A 155 2.98 -11.47 -6.72
C ASP A 155 1.45 -11.48 -6.79
N ILE A 156 0.79 -11.03 -5.73
CA ILE A 156 -0.67 -11.05 -5.59
C ILE A 156 -1.18 -9.63 -5.73
N LYS A 157 -2.11 -9.40 -6.66
CA LYS A 157 -2.63 -8.07 -6.96
C LYS A 157 -4.14 -8.03 -6.80
N LEU A 158 -4.61 -6.97 -6.15
CA LEU A 158 -6.00 -6.54 -6.10
C LEU A 158 -6.13 -5.18 -6.78
N ILE A 159 -6.77 -5.16 -7.93
CA ILE A 159 -6.89 -3.99 -8.80
C ILE A 159 -8.31 -3.46 -8.66
N GLY A 160 -8.46 -2.29 -8.03
CA GLY A 160 -9.74 -1.61 -7.91
C GLY A 160 -10.20 -0.98 -9.22
N GLY A 161 -11.52 -0.93 -9.42
CA GLY A 161 -12.15 -0.26 -10.56
C GLY A 161 -11.83 1.24 -10.59
N LYS A 162 -11.70 1.79 -11.81
CA LYS A 162 -11.42 3.21 -12.06
C LYS A 162 -12.70 4.07 -11.95
N SER A 163 -12.51 5.40 -12.01
CA SER A 163 -13.52 6.47 -11.82
C SER A 163 -14.94 6.18 -12.36
N GLY A 164 -15.97 6.51 -11.57
CA GLY A 164 -17.39 6.27 -11.84
C GLY A 164 -18.16 5.83 -10.57
N ASP A 165 -19.40 5.34 -10.70
CA ASP A 165 -20.27 4.95 -9.57
C ASP A 165 -19.85 3.66 -8.83
N TRP A 166 -18.76 3.00 -9.25
CA TRP A 166 -18.34 1.68 -8.75
C TRP A 166 -16.81 1.60 -8.54
N GLN A 167 -16.25 2.58 -7.84
CA GLN A 167 -14.83 2.69 -7.53
C GLN A 167 -14.45 1.92 -6.26
N LEU A 168 -13.34 1.18 -6.32
CA LEU A 168 -12.81 0.49 -5.15
C LEU A 168 -11.43 1.04 -4.77
N ASN A 169 -11.24 1.45 -3.52
CA ASN A 169 -9.91 1.57 -2.93
C ASN A 169 -9.50 0.21 -2.37
N PRO A 170 -8.58 -0.52 -3.02
CA PRO A 170 -8.33 -1.91 -2.68
C PRO A 170 -7.65 -2.05 -1.33
N TYR A 171 -8.04 -3.09 -0.59
CA TYR A 171 -7.32 -3.59 0.56
C TYR A 171 -7.18 -5.10 0.43
N LEU A 172 -5.93 -5.55 0.34
CA LEU A 172 -5.54 -6.94 0.12
C LEU A 172 -4.88 -7.48 1.39
N VAL A 173 -5.34 -8.62 1.88
CA VAL A 173 -4.68 -9.36 2.97
C VAL A 173 -4.45 -10.79 2.53
N VAL A 174 -3.26 -11.32 2.79
CA VAL A 174 -2.90 -12.72 2.55
C VAL A 174 -2.73 -13.40 3.90
N LEU A 175 -3.52 -14.45 4.13
CA LEU A 175 -3.46 -15.29 5.31
C LEU A 175 -2.77 -16.61 4.97
N GLY A 176 -1.94 -17.09 5.91
CA GLY A 176 -1.32 -18.40 5.84
C GLY A 176 -2.29 -19.53 6.21
N PRO A 177 -1.85 -20.80 6.08
CA PRO A 177 -2.65 -21.96 6.49
C PRO A 177 -3.05 -21.95 7.97
N ASP A 178 -2.28 -21.27 8.82
CA ASP A 178 -2.56 -21.05 10.25
C ASP A 178 -3.52 -19.86 10.51
N ARG A 179 -4.06 -19.25 9.45
CA ARG A 179 -4.93 -18.07 9.44
C ARG A 179 -4.29 -16.80 9.99
N ARG A 180 -2.96 -16.76 10.13
CA ARG A 180 -2.24 -15.52 10.46
C ARG A 180 -1.97 -14.70 9.22
N VAL A 181 -1.88 -13.38 9.39
CA VAL A 181 -1.51 -12.46 8.31
C VAL A 181 -0.06 -12.72 7.92
N VAL A 182 0.15 -13.06 6.66
CA VAL A 182 1.48 -13.20 6.07
C VAL A 182 1.92 -11.86 5.50
N SER A 183 1.02 -11.18 4.79
CA SER A 183 1.27 -9.85 4.23
C SER A 183 -0.04 -9.17 3.89
N ALA A 184 -0.01 -7.84 3.83
CA ALA A 184 -1.16 -7.03 3.48
C ALA A 184 -0.71 -5.75 2.76
N ASP A 185 -1.56 -5.26 1.87
CA ASP A 185 -1.36 -3.98 1.21
C ASP A 185 -2.71 -3.28 1.03
N ASP A 186 -2.75 -1.98 1.30
CA ASP A 186 -3.90 -1.10 1.11
C ASP A 186 -3.60 0.06 0.16
N ASN A 187 -2.53 -0.08 -0.64
CA ASN A 187 -1.89 0.99 -1.40
C ASN A 187 -2.88 1.94 -2.08
N THR A 188 -2.73 3.20 -1.68
CA THR A 188 -3.60 4.34 -1.99
C THR A 188 -3.20 5.10 -3.25
N SER A 189 -2.20 4.61 -4.00
CA SER A 189 -1.75 5.26 -5.23
C SER A 189 -2.89 5.49 -6.22
N ARG A 190 -2.76 6.47 -7.11
CA ARG A 190 -3.73 6.76 -8.19
C ARG A 190 -4.06 5.53 -9.06
N GLN A 191 -3.20 4.50 -9.03
CA GLN A 191 -3.38 3.29 -9.81
C GLN A 191 -4.38 2.32 -9.17
N ARG A 192 -4.75 2.50 -7.89
CA ARG A 192 -5.69 1.63 -7.15
C ARG A 192 -5.35 0.15 -7.28
N VAL A 193 -4.09 -0.15 -6.99
CA VAL A 193 -3.58 -1.53 -6.96
C VAL A 193 -2.99 -1.76 -5.59
N ALA A 194 -3.59 -2.66 -4.83
CA ALA A 194 -2.93 -3.27 -3.67
C ALA A 194 -2.14 -4.49 -4.18
N GLN A 195 -0.85 -4.55 -3.86
CA GLN A 195 0.07 -5.54 -4.35
C GLN A 195 0.89 -6.12 -3.20
N VAL A 196 0.84 -7.44 -3.06
CA VAL A 196 1.63 -8.18 -2.08
C VAL A 196 2.62 -9.06 -2.83
N GLN A 197 3.91 -8.73 -2.70
CA GLN A 197 5.00 -9.63 -3.05
C GLN A 197 5.33 -10.45 -1.80
N VAL A 198 5.19 -11.77 -1.89
CA VAL A 198 5.34 -12.67 -0.73
C VAL A 198 6.12 -13.92 -1.10
N LYS A 199 7.00 -14.35 -0.19
CA LYS A 199 7.59 -15.68 -0.21
C LYS A 199 6.87 -16.54 0.82
N LEU A 200 6.21 -17.60 0.38
CA LEU A 200 5.31 -18.38 1.23
C LEU A 200 6.11 -19.11 2.33
N PRO A 201 5.77 -18.97 3.62
CA PRO A 201 6.56 -19.56 4.70
C PRO A 201 6.38 -21.08 4.86
N THR A 202 5.24 -21.64 4.44
CA THR A 202 4.88 -23.03 4.69
C THR A 202 4.08 -23.62 3.52
N ASN A 203 3.97 -24.95 3.48
CA ASN A 203 3.05 -25.61 2.57
C ASN A 203 1.61 -25.49 3.11
N GLY A 204 0.64 -25.31 2.23
CA GLY A 204 -0.77 -25.46 2.57
C GLY A 204 -1.70 -24.52 1.81
N THR A 205 -2.95 -24.44 2.28
CA THR A 205 -3.96 -23.54 1.73
C THR A 205 -3.75 -22.13 2.26
N TYR A 206 -3.57 -21.17 1.36
CA TYR A 206 -3.52 -19.74 1.66
C TYR A 206 -4.86 -19.08 1.33
N THR A 207 -5.22 -18.04 2.07
CA THR A 207 -6.45 -17.28 1.85
C THR A 207 -6.14 -15.83 1.50
N ILE A 208 -6.73 -15.32 0.42
CA ILE A 208 -6.69 -13.92 0.03
C ILE A 208 -8.00 -13.27 0.46
N LEU A 209 -7.92 -12.21 1.26
CA LEU A 209 -9.04 -11.34 1.56
C LEU A 209 -8.98 -10.12 0.64
N ALA A 210 -9.97 -10.00 -0.23
CA ALA A 210 -10.19 -8.82 -1.06
C ALA A 210 -11.25 -7.93 -0.39
N SER A 211 -10.85 -6.70 -0.07
CA SER A 211 -11.67 -5.73 0.65
C SER A 211 -11.47 -4.33 0.08
N ASN A 212 -12.23 -3.37 0.61
CA ASN A 212 -11.96 -1.94 0.47
C ASN A 212 -11.12 -1.40 1.63
N ARG A 213 -10.56 -0.20 1.47
CA ARG A 213 -9.91 0.58 2.55
C ARG A 213 -10.93 1.24 3.47
N GLU A 214 -12.01 1.78 2.92
CA GLU A 214 -13.10 2.41 3.68
C GLU A 214 -14.35 1.53 3.65
N ALA A 215 -14.90 1.20 4.82
CA ALA A 215 -15.93 0.15 4.98
C ALA A 215 -17.24 0.39 4.19
N LYS A 216 -17.49 1.61 3.72
CA LYS A 216 -18.71 2.00 2.98
C LYS A 216 -18.53 2.05 1.46
N GLU A 217 -17.34 1.73 0.94
CA GLU A 217 -17.10 1.79 -0.51
C GLU A 217 -17.50 0.49 -1.21
N PHE A 218 -18.20 0.61 -2.33
CA PHE A 218 -18.49 -0.51 -3.22
C PHE A 218 -17.80 -0.30 -4.55
N GLY A 219 -17.34 -1.38 -5.17
CA GLY A 219 -16.69 -1.25 -6.44
C GLY A 219 -16.30 -2.55 -7.09
N ARG A 220 -16.08 -2.45 -8.40
CA ARG A 220 -15.54 -3.54 -9.20
C ARG A 220 -14.07 -3.72 -8.85
N TYR A 221 -13.58 -4.94 -8.98
CA TYR A 221 -12.15 -5.22 -8.85
C TYR A 221 -11.75 -6.45 -9.65
N SER A 222 -10.45 -6.59 -9.82
CA SER A 222 -9.81 -7.80 -10.33
C SER A 222 -8.82 -8.32 -9.32
N VAL A 223 -8.76 -9.63 -9.10
CA VAL A 223 -7.70 -10.27 -8.29
C VAL A 223 -6.94 -11.26 -9.15
N VAL A 224 -5.63 -11.33 -8.96
CA VAL A 224 -4.75 -12.29 -9.64
C VAL A 224 -3.63 -12.72 -8.69
N VAL A 225 -3.25 -14.00 -8.79
CA VAL A 225 -2.07 -14.57 -8.13
C VAL A 225 -1.07 -14.92 -9.22
N GLU A 226 0.09 -14.26 -9.24
CA GLU A 226 1.12 -14.45 -10.25
C GLU A 226 2.40 -15.02 -9.62
N ARG A 227 3.26 -15.65 -10.44
CA ARG A 227 4.62 -15.98 -9.99
C ARG A 227 5.42 -14.70 -9.88
N ASP A 228 6.13 -14.55 -8.78
CA ASP A 228 7.15 -13.52 -8.68
C ASP A 228 8.42 -14.03 -9.38
N LEU A 229 8.74 -13.42 -10.51
CA LEU A 229 9.90 -13.77 -11.33
C LEU A 229 11.10 -12.86 -11.06
N ASN A 230 11.01 -11.98 -10.06
CA ASN A 230 12.11 -11.10 -9.70
C ASN A 230 13.30 -11.91 -9.18
N ARG A 231 14.49 -11.55 -9.65
CA ARG A 231 15.74 -12.09 -9.14
C ARG A 231 16.19 -11.23 -7.97
N TYR A 232 15.86 -11.66 -6.77
CA TYR A 232 16.28 -10.98 -5.56
C TYR A 232 17.75 -11.29 -5.25
N SER A 233 18.56 -10.25 -5.06
CA SER A 233 19.88 -10.38 -4.42
C SER A 233 19.75 -10.51 -2.91
N LEU A 234 18.64 -10.03 -2.35
CA LEU A 234 18.26 -10.20 -0.95
C LEU A 234 16.74 -10.34 -0.86
N ASP A 235 16.26 -11.35 -0.13
CA ASP A 235 14.87 -11.57 0.22
C ASP A 235 14.82 -12.13 1.64
N GLU A 236 14.57 -11.26 2.60
CA GLU A 236 14.59 -11.59 4.02
C GLU A 236 13.27 -11.21 4.69
N SER A 237 12.91 -11.97 5.72
CA SER A 237 11.87 -11.62 6.67
C SER A 237 12.51 -11.41 8.04
N SER A 238 12.18 -10.32 8.70
CA SER A 238 12.78 -9.92 9.97
C SER A 238 11.75 -9.20 10.85
N GLU A 239 12.15 -8.82 12.06
CA GLU A 239 11.27 -8.20 13.05
C GLU A 239 11.93 -6.97 13.67
N LEU A 240 11.21 -5.86 13.71
CA LEU A 240 11.52 -4.75 14.60
C LEU A 240 11.01 -5.10 15.99
N SER A 241 11.92 -5.36 16.91
CA SER A 241 11.63 -5.72 18.30
C SER A 241 12.30 -4.75 19.26
N ASP A 242 12.08 -4.92 20.57
CA ASP A 242 12.78 -4.09 21.56
C ASP A 242 14.28 -4.39 21.66
N ARG A 243 14.74 -5.51 21.06
CA ARG A 243 16.15 -5.87 20.91
C ARG A 243 16.81 -5.26 19.67
N SER A 244 16.03 -4.64 18.78
CA SER A 244 16.57 -3.96 17.60
C SER A 244 17.39 -2.72 17.97
N GLN A 245 18.30 -2.33 17.08
CA GLN A 245 19.11 -1.12 17.25
C GLN A 245 18.23 0.13 17.23
N ARG A 246 18.72 1.24 17.79
CA ARG A 246 17.97 2.50 17.93
C ARG A 246 18.63 3.63 17.16
N LEU A 247 17.87 4.32 16.32
CA LEU A 247 18.35 5.53 15.66
C LEU A 247 18.55 6.63 16.70
N THR A 248 19.69 7.32 16.65
CA THR A 248 20.03 8.37 17.62
C THR A 248 19.11 9.59 17.50
N GLN A 249 18.54 9.85 16.31
CA GLN A 249 17.76 11.05 16.03
C GLN A 249 16.36 11.01 16.66
N ASP A 250 15.69 9.85 16.63
CA ASP A 250 14.28 9.72 17.03
C ASP A 250 13.98 8.47 17.89
N ASN A 251 15.02 7.71 18.26
CA ASN A 251 14.92 6.47 19.03
C ASN A 251 14.05 5.36 18.39
N SER A 252 13.77 5.47 17.09
CA SER A 252 13.07 4.41 16.36
C SER A 252 13.93 3.15 16.25
N ALA A 253 13.27 2.00 16.38
CA ALA A 253 13.92 0.71 16.17
C ALA A 253 14.28 0.53 14.69
N PHE A 254 15.47 0.04 14.41
CA PHE A 254 15.92 -0.27 13.06
C PHE A 254 16.74 -1.56 13.01
N ASN A 255 16.73 -2.18 11.83
CA ASN A 255 17.60 -3.31 11.49
C ASN A 255 18.34 -2.98 10.17
N PRO A 256 19.68 -3.14 10.13
CA PRO A 256 20.45 -3.04 8.90
C PRO A 256 20.58 -4.40 8.21
N SER A 257 20.54 -4.39 6.88
CA SER A 257 20.74 -5.57 6.04
C SER A 257 21.72 -5.24 4.93
N GLU A 258 22.72 -6.11 4.74
CA GLU A 258 23.82 -5.88 3.80
C GLU A 258 23.56 -6.55 2.44
N PHE A 259 24.00 -5.90 1.36
CA PHE A 259 23.96 -6.50 0.03
C PHE A 259 25.14 -6.03 -0.82
N GLN A 260 25.55 -6.86 -1.78
CA GLN A 260 26.57 -6.49 -2.77
C GLN A 260 25.96 -5.66 -3.89
N GLY A 261 26.59 -4.52 -4.17
CA GLY A 261 26.22 -3.61 -5.23
C GLY A 261 27.32 -3.46 -6.27
N GLU A 262 26.91 -3.26 -7.52
CA GLU A 262 27.81 -2.96 -8.64
C GLU A 262 27.60 -1.54 -9.13
N GLN A 263 28.71 -0.84 -9.41
CA GLN A 263 28.68 0.53 -9.95
C GLN A 263 27.80 0.64 -11.20
N GLY A 264 26.99 1.69 -11.24
CA GLY A 264 26.14 2.02 -12.38
C GLY A 264 24.87 1.17 -12.51
N LYS A 265 24.74 0.07 -11.76
CA LYS A 265 23.50 -0.71 -11.70
C LYS A 265 22.43 0.04 -10.93
N VAL A 266 21.18 -0.16 -11.34
CA VAL A 266 20.02 0.36 -10.61
C VAL A 266 19.46 -0.78 -9.78
N VAL A 267 19.26 -0.53 -8.49
CA VAL A 267 18.63 -1.47 -7.56
C VAL A 267 17.27 -0.95 -7.14
N THR A 268 16.34 -1.85 -6.91
CA THR A 268 15.07 -1.58 -6.26
C THR A 268 15.05 -2.27 -4.91
N ILE A 269 14.91 -1.49 -3.84
CA ILE A 269 14.82 -1.94 -2.45
C ILE A 269 13.37 -1.75 -2.02
N ARG A 270 12.70 -2.80 -1.53
CA ARG A 270 11.33 -2.72 -1.03
C ARG A 270 11.22 -3.30 0.37
N ALA A 271 10.54 -2.59 1.25
CA ALA A 271 10.14 -3.09 2.57
C ALA A 271 8.61 -3.08 2.69
N SER A 272 8.06 -4.14 3.27
CA SER A 272 6.63 -4.32 3.49
C SER A 272 6.35 -4.77 4.91
N SER A 273 5.34 -4.20 5.57
CA SER A 273 4.90 -4.63 6.90
C SER A 273 3.41 -4.43 7.11
N TYR A 274 2.74 -5.47 7.62
CA TYR A 274 1.37 -5.36 8.09
C TYR A 274 1.26 -4.82 9.52
N SER A 275 2.36 -4.82 10.29
CA SER A 275 2.37 -4.42 11.71
C SER A 275 2.66 -2.93 11.89
N PHE A 276 3.47 -2.34 11.02
CA PHE A 276 3.88 -0.93 11.10
C PHE A 276 3.99 -0.29 9.71
N PHE A 277 4.29 1.01 9.66
CA PHE A 277 4.53 1.74 8.41
C PHE A 277 6.04 1.89 8.18
N PRO A 278 6.63 1.15 7.23
CA PRO A 278 8.07 1.09 7.06
C PRO A 278 8.65 2.36 6.40
N ALA A 279 9.88 2.69 6.77
CA ALA A 279 10.76 3.64 6.10
C ALA A 279 12.06 2.94 5.67
N LEU A 280 12.71 3.46 4.64
CA LEU A 280 13.95 2.91 4.09
C LEU A 280 15.05 3.96 4.04
N THR A 281 16.26 3.58 4.46
CA THR A 281 17.49 4.36 4.26
C THR A 281 18.55 3.48 3.61
N LEU A 282 19.24 3.98 2.59
CA LEU A 282 20.33 3.29 1.91
C LEU A 282 21.66 3.97 2.24
N LEU A 283 22.61 3.19 2.74
CA LEU A 283 23.99 3.61 2.98
C LEU A 283 24.91 2.99 1.94
N ASP A 284 25.89 3.75 1.49
CA ASP A 284 26.95 3.31 0.61
C ASP A 284 28.05 2.52 1.37
N PRO A 285 29.04 1.94 0.64
CA PRO A 285 30.16 1.23 1.25
C PRO A 285 31.02 2.03 2.24
N ASP A 286 30.98 3.38 2.21
CA ASP A 286 31.72 4.22 3.17
C ASP A 286 30.82 4.60 4.38
N GLY A 287 29.61 4.05 4.45
CA GLY A 287 28.63 4.32 5.49
C GLY A 287 27.85 5.63 5.31
N GLN A 288 27.95 6.29 4.15
CA GLN A 288 27.22 7.53 3.87
C GLN A 288 25.79 7.25 3.42
N ILE A 289 24.82 8.01 3.93
CA ILE A 289 23.43 7.93 3.44
C ILE A 289 23.38 8.52 2.03
N ILE A 290 22.92 7.72 1.08
CA ILE A 290 22.82 8.11 -0.34
C ILE A 290 21.39 8.16 -0.85
N ALA A 291 20.44 7.52 -0.16
CA ALA A 291 19.01 7.62 -0.45
C ALA A 291 18.16 7.35 0.78
N ARG A 292 16.96 7.93 0.83
CA ARG A 292 15.98 7.71 1.91
C ARG A 292 14.55 7.87 1.39
N ASN A 293 13.65 7.00 1.85
CA ASN A 293 12.21 7.14 1.67
C ASN A 293 11.53 7.02 3.04
N ASP A 294 11.08 8.15 3.55
CA ASP A 294 10.38 8.28 4.85
C ASP A 294 8.92 7.85 4.80
N ASN A 295 8.42 7.40 3.64
CA ASN A 295 7.05 6.94 3.48
C ASN A 295 6.01 7.92 4.02
N LYS A 296 6.14 9.21 3.64
CA LYS A 296 5.27 10.30 4.12
C LYS A 296 3.78 10.10 3.81
N ALA A 297 3.46 9.23 2.85
CA ALA A 297 2.09 8.84 2.53
C ALA A 297 1.48 7.89 3.58
N GLY A 298 2.30 7.22 4.39
CA GLY A 298 1.86 6.27 5.40
C GLY A 298 1.36 4.96 4.79
N ASP A 299 2.06 4.43 3.79
CA ASP A 299 1.71 3.16 3.16
C ASP A 299 2.34 1.97 3.89
N ARG A 300 1.76 0.78 3.79
CA ARG A 300 2.34 -0.45 4.37
C ARG A 300 3.52 -1.01 3.57
N ASN A 301 3.83 -0.38 2.45
CA ASN A 301 4.87 -0.74 1.52
C ASN A 301 5.68 0.50 1.15
N VAL A 302 7.00 0.39 1.18
CA VAL A 302 7.92 1.47 0.81
C VAL A 302 8.96 0.92 -0.16
N ALA A 303 9.34 1.74 -1.14
CA ALA A 303 10.32 1.37 -2.14
C ALA A 303 11.33 2.51 -2.38
N LEU A 304 12.57 2.13 -2.69
CA LEU A 304 13.61 2.99 -3.22
C LEU A 304 14.15 2.40 -4.51
N GLU A 305 14.32 3.23 -5.53
CA GLU A 305 15.07 2.87 -6.73
C GLU A 305 16.28 3.79 -6.84
N TYR A 306 17.48 3.21 -6.95
CA TYR A 306 18.71 4.00 -6.89
C TYR A 306 19.80 3.44 -7.80
N ARG A 307 20.51 4.33 -8.50
CA ARG A 307 21.68 3.98 -9.30
C ARG A 307 22.93 4.02 -8.42
N LEU A 308 23.57 2.88 -8.23
CA LEU A 308 24.70 2.73 -7.33
C LEU A 308 25.95 3.48 -7.87
N PRO A 309 26.58 4.38 -7.09
CA PRO A 309 27.69 5.20 -7.57
C PRO A 309 29.02 4.45 -7.66
N LYS A 310 29.18 3.34 -6.93
CA LYS A 310 30.39 2.51 -6.88
C LYS A 310 30.03 1.05 -6.59
N SER A 311 30.99 0.15 -6.72
CA SER A 311 30.82 -1.24 -6.31
C SER A 311 31.20 -1.41 -4.84
N GLY A 312 30.56 -2.34 -4.13
CA GLY A 312 30.89 -2.69 -2.75
C GLY A 312 29.68 -3.15 -1.94
N THR A 313 29.88 -3.31 -0.62
CA THR A 313 28.82 -3.68 0.32
C THR A 313 27.99 -2.46 0.71
N TYR A 314 26.70 -2.47 0.38
CA TYR A 314 25.73 -1.45 0.78
C TYR A 314 24.93 -1.93 2.00
N LYS A 315 24.35 -0.98 2.75
CA LYS A 315 23.41 -1.30 3.85
C LYS A 315 22.04 -0.68 3.57
N ALA A 316 21.02 -1.54 3.52
CA ALA A 316 19.63 -1.11 3.57
C ALA A 316 19.17 -1.14 5.03
N ILE A 317 18.65 -0.02 5.52
CA ILE A 317 18.10 0.11 6.86
C ILE A 317 16.59 0.20 6.76
N VAL A 318 15.90 -0.68 7.49
CA VAL A 318 14.46 -0.63 7.70
C VAL A 318 14.18 -0.13 9.11
N ASN A 319 13.34 0.90 9.22
CA ASN A 319 12.80 1.40 10.48
C ASN A 319 11.30 1.70 10.33
N SER A 320 10.62 2.03 11.43
CA SER A 320 9.23 2.52 11.40
C SER A 320 9.18 4.05 11.39
N ILE A 321 8.20 4.63 10.69
CA ILE A 321 7.91 6.07 10.77
C ILE A 321 7.41 6.50 12.16
N ARG A 322 6.91 5.55 12.96
CA ARG A 322 6.55 5.75 14.36
C ARG A 322 7.54 5.03 15.27
N PRO A 323 8.31 5.73 16.11
CA PRO A 323 9.39 5.13 16.90
C PRO A 323 8.98 3.96 17.81
N GLU A 324 7.75 3.94 18.28
CA GLU A 324 7.18 2.94 19.17
C GLU A 324 6.73 1.66 18.46
N ASP A 325 6.45 1.72 17.16
CA ASP A 325 5.89 0.60 16.40
C ASP A 325 6.90 -0.55 16.26
N ARG A 326 6.38 -1.78 16.27
CA ARG A 326 7.13 -3.03 16.20
C ARG A 326 6.44 -4.02 15.28
N GLY A 327 7.13 -5.10 14.97
CA GLY A 327 6.57 -6.26 14.29
C GLY A 327 7.37 -6.70 13.08
N SER A 328 6.82 -7.68 12.37
CA SER A 328 7.50 -8.32 11.26
C SER A 328 7.45 -7.47 9.99
N TYR A 329 8.50 -7.59 9.19
CA TYR A 329 8.57 -7.01 7.85
C TYR A 329 9.33 -7.95 6.90
N ARG A 330 9.10 -7.78 5.61
CA ARG A 330 9.90 -8.39 4.54
C ARG A 330 10.68 -7.32 3.81
N LEU A 331 11.99 -7.51 3.64
CA LEU A 331 12.87 -6.65 2.85
C LEU A 331 13.34 -7.42 1.62
N THR A 332 13.22 -6.79 0.45
CA THR A 332 13.70 -7.35 -0.80
C THR A 332 14.59 -6.35 -1.54
N ILE A 333 15.60 -6.87 -2.23
CA ILE A 333 16.49 -6.10 -3.09
C ILE A 333 16.59 -6.86 -4.41
N SER A 334 16.28 -6.18 -5.50
CA SER A 334 16.41 -6.73 -6.85
C SER A 334 17.10 -5.71 -7.75
N PRO A 335 17.67 -6.13 -8.89
CA PRO A 335 17.92 -5.22 -9.99
C PRO A 335 16.62 -4.50 -10.35
N SER A 336 16.69 -3.21 -10.68
CA SER A 336 15.53 -2.53 -11.25
C SER A 336 15.22 -3.15 -12.61
N ALA A 337 14.00 -3.65 -12.77
CA ALA A 337 13.49 -4.02 -14.07
C ALA A 337 13.32 -2.72 -14.86
N GLN A 338 14.24 -2.42 -15.78
CA GLN A 338 13.99 -1.39 -16.78
C GLN A 338 12.68 -1.74 -17.48
N ARG A 339 11.62 -0.96 -17.22
CA ARG A 339 10.47 -0.94 -18.12
C ARG A 339 11.02 -0.42 -19.44
N ARG A 340 11.14 -1.31 -20.42
CA ARG A 340 11.37 -0.94 -21.82
C ARG A 340 10.16 -0.22 -22.38
#